data_AF-A0A9X5HAJ3-F1
#
_entry.id   AF-A0A9X5HAJ3-F1
#
_cell.length_a   1.000
_cell.length_b   1.000
_cell.length_c   1.000
_cell.angle_alpha   90.00
_cell.angle_beta   90.00
_cell.angle_gamma   90.00
#
_symmetry.space_group_name_H-M   'P 1'
#
loop_
_entity.id
_entity.type
_entity.pdbx_description
1 polymer ?
#
loop_
_entity_poly.entity_id
_entity_poly.type
_entity_poly.pdbx_seq_one_letter_code
_entity_poly.pdbx_strand_id
1 'polypeptide(L)' 'MSDSTESAGPEGGLTTGEVARRLGVAPTTVRTWDHRYGLGPDRHTGGRHRRWTPADVARLERMCALTATGIP' A
#
# COMPACT_ATOMS: atom_id res chain seq x y z
N MET A 1 -15.10 12.64 17.32
CA MET A 1 -14.29 11.56 16.72
C MET A 1 -13.39 12.21 15.68
N SER A 2 -12.23 12.69 16.13
CA SER A 2 -11.20 13.22 15.21
C SER A 2 -10.18 12.10 15.07
N ASP A 3 -10.28 11.33 13.98
CA ASP A 3 -9.19 10.42 13.60
C ASP A 3 -8.02 11.32 13.22
N SER A 4 -7.10 11.49 14.17
CA SER A 4 -5.91 12.30 14.00
C SER A 4 -5.11 11.64 12.89
N THR A 5 -4.95 12.37 11.80
CA THR A 5 -4.08 12.03 10.68
C THR A 5 -2.66 11.85 11.19
N GLU A 6 -2.33 10.63 11.59
CA GLU A 6 -0.95 10.22 11.85
C GLU A 6 -0.22 10.25 10.50
N SER A 7 0.38 11.40 10.24
CA SER A 7 1.33 11.61 9.15
C SER A 7 2.55 10.75 9.43
N ALA A 8 2.53 9.50 8.98
CA ALA A 8 3.69 8.63 9.01
C ALA A 8 4.71 9.09 7.96
N GLY A 9 5.58 10.03 8.37
CA GLY A 9 6.90 10.24 7.77
C GLY A 9 7.83 9.03 8.04
N PRO A 10 9.00 8.97 7.39
CA PRO A 10 9.59 7.77 6.77
C PRO A 10 10.10 6.64 7.68
N GLU A 11 9.91 6.72 9.00
CA GLU A 11 10.49 5.75 9.95
C GLU A 11 9.55 4.57 10.27
N GLY A 12 8.27 4.72 9.96
CA GLY A 12 7.27 3.65 10.06
C GLY A 12 6.46 3.58 8.78
N GLY A 13 6.71 2.56 7.95
CA GLY A 13 6.09 2.43 6.63
C GLY A 13 4.57 2.71 6.58
N LEU A 14 4.09 3.11 5.41
CA LEU A 14 2.73 3.61 5.20
C LEU A 14 1.67 2.55 5.51
N THR A 15 0.53 2.95 6.04
CA THR A 15 -0.60 2.03 6.18
C THR A 15 -1.23 1.72 4.83
N THR A 16 -1.99 0.62 4.74
CA THR A 16 -2.71 0.28 3.50
C THR A 16 -3.69 1.38 3.06
N GLY A 17 -4.34 2.06 4.01
CA GLY A 17 -5.24 3.17 3.72
C GLY A 17 -4.52 4.39 3.15
N GLU A 18 -3.34 4.71 3.68
CA GLU A 18 -2.52 5.80 3.18
C GLU A 18 -2.02 5.54 1.76
N VAL A 19 -1.57 4.32 1.49
CA VAL A 19 -1.16 3.89 0.13
C VAL A 19 -2.33 3.97 -0.85
N ALA A 20 -3.50 3.48 -0.44
CA ALA A 20 -4.72 3.53 -1.26
C ALA A 20 -5.09 4.97 -1.63
N ARG A 21 -5.04 5.89 -0.66
CA ARG A 21 -5.31 7.31 -0.87
C ARG A 21 -4.32 7.96 -1.84
N ARG A 22 -3.03 7.64 -1.74
CA ARG A 22 -1.99 8.17 -2.65
C ARG A 22 -2.18 7.69 -4.09
N LEU A 23 -2.57 6.43 -4.26
CA LEU A 23 -2.77 5.82 -5.56
C LEU A 23 -4.16 6.12 -6.16
N GLY A 24 -5.09 6.69 -5.38
CA GLY A 24 -6.46 6.92 -5.82
C GLY A 24 -7.27 5.62 -6.00
N VAL A 25 -6.88 4.53 -5.34
CA VAL A 25 -7.54 3.22 -5.43
C VAL A 25 -8.17 2.82 -4.10
N ALA A 26 -9.05 1.82 -4.12
CA ALA A 26 -9.59 1.25 -2.90
C ALA A 26 -8.51 0.45 -2.12
N PRO A 27 -8.52 0.45 -0.77
CA PRO A 27 -7.58 -0.34 0.03
C PRO A 27 -7.70 -1.85 -0.22
N THR A 28 -8.87 -2.33 -0.67
CA THR A 28 -9.09 -3.71 -1.12
C THR A 28 -8.31 -4.05 -2.40
N THR A 29 -8.13 -3.10 -3.31
CA THR A 29 -7.29 -3.26 -4.51
C THR A 29 -5.82 -3.45 -4.13
N VAL A 30 -5.33 -2.62 -3.20
CA VAL A 30 -3.97 -2.73 -2.66
C VAL A 30 -3.75 -4.10 -1.99
N ARG A 31 -4.74 -4.61 -1.24
CA ARG A 31 -4.71 -5.97 -0.65
C ARG A 31 -4.70 -7.07 -1.70
N THR A 32 -5.43 -6.90 -2.79
CA THR A 32 -5.48 -7.87 -3.90
C THR A 32 -4.14 -7.93 -4.63
N TRP A 33 -3.52 -6.77 -4.90
CA TRP A 33 -2.18 -6.71 -5.49
C TRP A 33 -1.11 -7.29 -4.58
N ASP A 34 -1.21 -7.06 -3.27
CA ASP A 34 -0.33 -7.70 -2.29
C ASP A 34 -0.37 -9.23 -2.39
N HIS A 35 -1.58 -9.80 -2.35
CA HIS A 35 -1.77 -11.25 -2.45
C HIS A 35 -1.36 -11.82 -3.81
N ARG A 36 -1.63 -11.09 -4.91
CA ARG A 36 -1.34 -11.55 -6.28
C ARG A 36 0.14 -11.51 -6.63
N TYR A 37 0.86 -10.50 -6.15
CA TYR A 37 2.25 -10.25 -6.52
C TYR A 37 3.24 -10.51 -5.39
N GLY A 38 2.77 -10.97 -4.22
CA GLY A 38 3.61 -11.27 -3.07
C GLY A 38 4.41 -10.06 -2.60
N LEU A 39 3.80 -8.87 -2.58
CA LEU A 39 4.47 -7.60 -2.28
C LEU A 39 4.70 -7.36 -0.79
N GLY A 40 4.55 -8.40 0.03
CA GLY A 40 4.75 -8.37 1.46
C GLY A 40 6.00 -9.13 1.87
N PRO A 41 6.72 -8.66 2.90
CA PRO A 41 7.75 -9.48 3.53
C PRO A 41 7.09 -10.79 3.99
N ASP A 42 7.69 -11.90 3.56
CA ASP A 42 7.19 -13.28 3.62
C ASP A 42 6.78 -13.79 5.03
N ARG A 43 6.86 -12.99 6.08
CA ARG A 43 6.62 -13.45 7.44
C ARG A 43 5.87 -12.43 8.28
N HIS A 44 4.64 -12.80 8.60
CA HIS A 44 4.19 -12.93 9.99
C HIS A 44 4.76 -11.90 10.98
N THR A 45 4.42 -10.63 10.83
CA THR A 45 4.41 -9.70 11.97
C THR A 45 3.01 -9.71 12.55
N GLY A 46 2.83 -10.53 13.59
CA GLY A 46 1.61 -10.63 14.41
C GLY A 46 1.32 -9.35 15.21
N GLY A 47 1.04 -8.25 14.52
CA GLY A 47 0.73 -6.97 15.13
C GLY A 47 0.09 -6.01 14.13
N ARG A 48 -1.07 -5.47 14.53
CA ARG A 48 -1.86 -4.37 13.92
C ARG A 48 -1.25 -3.73 12.66
N HIS A 49 -1.94 -3.96 11.54
CA HIS A 49 -1.81 -3.28 10.23
C HIS A 49 -0.45 -3.38 9.53
N ARG A 50 -0.49 -3.95 8.32
CA ARG A 50 0.67 -4.02 7.42
C ARG A 50 1.19 -2.61 7.10
N ARG A 51 2.51 -2.43 7.31
CA ARG A 51 3.26 -1.23 6.91
C ARG A 51 3.94 -1.47 5.56
N TRP A 52 3.75 -0.53 4.65
CA TRP A 52 4.31 -0.52 3.29
C TRP A 52 5.59 0.29 3.28
N THR A 53 6.68 -0.30 2.80
CA THR A 53 7.93 0.44 2.65
C THR A 53 7.83 1.41 1.48
N PRO A 54 8.67 2.47 1.44
CA PRO A 54 8.74 3.35 0.27
C PRO A 54 9.01 2.59 -1.04
N ALA A 55 9.78 1.49 -0.98
CA ALA A 55 10.06 0.63 -2.13
C ALA A 55 8.81 -0.10 -2.64
N ASP A 56 7.97 -0.62 -1.73
CA ASP A 56 6.71 -1.27 -2.10
C ASP A 56 5.76 -0.27 -2.75
N VAL A 57 5.68 0.95 -2.20
CA VAL A 57 4.83 2.02 -2.72
C VAL A 57 5.26 2.43 -4.13
N ALA A 58 6.56 2.61 -4.37
CA ALA A 58 7.09 2.93 -5.70
C ALA A 58 6.81 1.81 -6.73
N ARG A 59 6.72 0.54 -6.28
CA ARG A 59 6.30 -0.56 -7.16
C ARG A 59 4.81 -0.48 -7.47
N LEU A 60 3.97 -0.20 -6.47
CA LEU A 60 2.53 -0.02 -6.66
C LEU A 60 2.19 1.17 -7.56
N GLU A 61 2.90 2.28 -7.42
CA GLU A 61 2.76 3.45 -8.29
C GLU A 61 3.04 3.09 -9.75
N ARG A 62 4.12 2.33 -10.01
CA ARG A 62 4.43 1.83 -11.36
C ARG A 62 3.36 0.87 -11.87
N MET A 63 2.85 -0.03 -11.03
CA MET A 63 1.75 -0.92 -11.43
C MET A 63 0.47 -0.13 -11.75
N CYS A 64 0.15 0.90 -10.98
CA CYS A 64 -1.01 1.76 -11.22
C CYS A 64 -0.86 2.52 -12.54
N ALA A 65 0.33 3.09 -12.80
CA ALA A 65 0.62 3.75 -14.07
C ALA A 65 0.48 2.79 -15.26
N LEU A 66 0.99 1.56 -15.15
CA LEU A 66 0.88 0.54 -16.19
C LEU A 66 -0.58 0.08 -16.42
N THR A 67 -1.35 -0.09 -15.35
CA THR A 67 -2.76 -0.49 -15.43
C THR A 67 -3.60 0.63 -16.06
N ALA A 68 -3.32 1.90 -15.72
CA ALA A 68 -3.98 3.06 -16.31
C ALA A 68 -3.70 3.21 -17.81
N THR A 69 -2.57 2.71 -18.29
CA THR A 69 -2.23 2.70 -19.73
C THR A 69 -2.85 1.55 -20.54
N GLY A 70 -3.65 0.67 -19.91
CA GLY A 70 -4.54 -0.24 -20.65
C GLY A 70 -4.02 -1.66 -20.88
N ILE A 71 -3.58 -2.35 -19.85
CA ILE A 71 -3.52 -3.83 -19.89
C ILE A 71 -4.64 -4.38 -18.99
N PRO A 72 -5.77 -4.85 -19.58
CA PRO A 72 -6.84 -5.53 -18.85
C PRO A 72 -6.43 -6.92 -18.33
#